data_AF-A0AAU9L0C6-F1
#
_entry.id   AF-A0AAU9L0C6-F1
#
_cell.length_a   1.000
_cell.length_b   1.000
_cell.length_c   1.000
_cell.angle_alpha   90.00
_cell.angle_beta   90.00
_cell.angle_gamma   90.00
#
_symmetry.space_group_name_H-M   'P 1'
#
loop_
_entity.id
_entity.type
_entity.pdbx_description
1 polymer ?
#
loop_
_entity_poly.entity_id
_entity_poly.type
_entity_poly.pdbx_seq_one_letter_code
_entity_poly.pdbx_strand_id
1 'polypeptide(L)'
;MKKYSEDPAWADVVKVPQDDGPNPIVSINYSTKFTDVMDCFRGVLKINEYSERTLALTQDVIQVNPANYTVWYYRRRVLEALDADLYAELEFTADMALEHPKNYQIWNYRRDICIMLQDGSKEKEFCAMSFEVDAKNYHAWAHRQWAVKTFSLWDGELEFVDQMLLEDVRNNSAWNHRWFVVNNTLGLATMEGRQREVDYTLKKIALAVHNESPWNYLRGLIRGQEGTFAAQLKETAQQMLVATPDCIFAAALLVDMYAKEGTKDALEAARKLLKTLMNDTDCVRKAYWQFRLSTLERRK
;
A
#
# COMPACT_ATOMS: atom_id res chain seq x y z
N MET A 1 -11.22 30.92 -17.26
CA MET A 1 -11.67 31.26 -15.89
C MET A 1 -11.38 32.73 -15.66
N LYS A 2 -12.34 33.48 -15.11
CA LYS A 2 -12.14 34.90 -14.78
C LYS A 2 -11.17 34.99 -13.60
N LYS A 3 -10.26 35.98 -13.59
CA LYS A 3 -9.34 36.17 -12.45
C LYS A 3 -10.12 36.58 -11.21
N TYR A 4 -9.75 36.07 -10.04
CA TYR A 4 -10.30 36.44 -8.73
C TYR A 4 -10.09 37.92 -8.41
N SER A 5 -8.97 38.50 -8.87
CA SER A 5 -8.71 39.94 -8.78
C SER A 5 -9.68 40.81 -9.58
N GLU A 6 -10.33 40.27 -10.62
CA GLU A 6 -11.24 40.98 -11.52
C GLU A 6 -12.71 40.56 -11.34
N ASP A 7 -12.98 39.63 -10.43
CA ASP A 7 -14.31 39.11 -10.17
C ASP A 7 -15.05 39.95 -9.11
N PRO A 8 -16.18 40.61 -9.46
CA PRO A 8 -16.99 41.36 -8.50
C PRO A 8 -17.45 40.53 -7.31
N ALA A 9 -17.63 39.21 -7.49
CA ALA A 9 -18.01 38.30 -6.41
C ALA A 9 -16.93 38.17 -5.33
N TRP A 10 -15.72 38.67 -5.57
CA TRP A 10 -14.58 38.64 -4.65
C TRP A 10 -14.09 40.04 -4.28
N ALA A 11 -14.78 41.11 -4.66
CA ALA A 11 -14.32 42.49 -4.48
C ALA A 11 -14.12 42.88 -3.00
N ASP A 12 -14.87 42.25 -2.09
CA ASP A 12 -14.81 42.45 -0.64
C ASP A 12 -13.63 41.74 0.03
N VAL A 13 -13.03 40.74 -0.65
CA VAL A 13 -11.85 40.02 -0.14
C VAL A 13 -10.57 40.71 -0.63
N VAL A 14 -9.76 41.18 0.32
CA VAL A 14 -8.42 41.69 0.02
C VAL A 14 -7.51 40.51 -0.36
N LYS A 15 -6.92 40.56 -1.55
CA LYS A 15 -5.98 39.55 -2.04
C LYS A 15 -4.65 39.75 -1.33
N VAL A 16 -4.13 38.70 -0.71
CA VAL A 16 -2.95 38.76 0.16
C VAL A 16 -1.78 38.06 -0.54
N PRO A 17 -0.77 38.81 -1.04
CA PRO A 17 0.43 38.23 -1.63
C PRO A 17 1.18 37.32 -0.66
N GLN A 18 1.93 36.36 -1.18
CA GLN A 18 2.90 35.62 -0.39
C GLN A 18 4.02 36.56 0.08
N ASP A 19 4.33 36.54 1.38
CA ASP A 19 5.49 37.22 1.94
C ASP A 19 6.66 36.23 2.09
N ASP A 20 7.55 36.21 1.10
CA ASP A 20 8.79 35.43 1.13
C ASP A 20 9.98 36.23 1.72
N GLY A 21 9.71 37.40 2.30
CA GLY A 21 10.72 38.29 2.87
C GLY A 21 11.56 39.05 1.83
N PRO A 22 12.51 39.89 2.28
CA PRO A 22 13.30 40.75 1.41
C PRO A 22 14.37 40.01 0.58
N ASN A 23 14.77 38.80 0.97
CA ASN A 23 15.77 37.98 0.30
C ASN A 23 15.27 36.54 0.17
N PRO A 24 14.33 36.27 -0.75
CA PRO A 24 13.66 34.99 -0.81
C PRO A 24 14.61 33.86 -1.26
N ILE A 25 14.54 32.72 -0.59
CA ILE A 25 15.24 31.48 -0.98
C ILE A 25 14.24 30.49 -1.57
N VAL A 26 14.69 29.62 -2.48
CA VAL A 26 13.84 28.63 -3.20
C VAL A 26 12.56 29.24 -3.78
N SER A 27 12.63 30.51 -4.21
CA SER A 27 11.49 31.24 -4.77
C SER A 27 11.02 30.58 -6.06
N ILE A 28 9.72 30.36 -6.15
CA ILE A 28 9.09 29.76 -7.32
C ILE A 28 8.56 30.89 -8.20
N ASN A 29 8.93 30.87 -9.48
CA ASN A 29 8.37 31.79 -10.46
C ASN A 29 6.94 31.35 -10.87
N TYR A 30 5.96 31.68 -10.04
CA TYR A 30 4.57 31.27 -10.23
C TYR A 30 3.93 31.90 -11.48
N SER A 31 2.99 31.17 -12.09
CA SER A 31 2.14 31.73 -13.13
C SER A 31 1.18 32.77 -12.55
N THR A 32 0.71 33.70 -13.38
CA THR A 32 -0.28 34.71 -12.96
C THR A 32 -1.57 34.08 -12.43
N LYS A 33 -2.00 32.94 -13.01
CA LYS A 33 -3.14 32.16 -12.52
C LYS A 33 -2.89 31.64 -11.10
N PHE A 34 -1.73 31.04 -10.86
CA PHE A 34 -1.39 30.50 -9.55
C PHE A 34 -1.37 31.59 -8.48
N THR A 35 -0.70 32.72 -8.77
CA THR A 35 -0.63 33.86 -7.86
C THR A 35 -2.02 34.42 -7.54
N ASP A 36 -2.86 34.63 -8.55
CA ASP A 36 -4.22 35.18 -8.37
C ASP A 36 -5.10 34.29 -7.46
N VAL A 37 -5.09 32.98 -7.70
CA VAL A 37 -5.84 32.00 -6.89
C VAL A 37 -5.30 31.96 -5.45
N MET A 38 -3.98 31.86 -5.28
CA MET A 38 -3.38 31.73 -3.95
C MET A 38 -3.48 33.02 -3.14
N ASP A 39 -3.40 34.19 -3.76
CA ASP A 39 -3.54 35.46 -3.06
C ASP A 39 -4.98 35.68 -2.60
N CYS A 40 -5.96 35.27 -3.41
CA CYS A 40 -7.36 35.24 -2.98
C CYS A 40 -7.55 34.26 -1.81
N PHE A 41 -7.00 33.05 -1.89
CA PHE A 41 -7.08 32.06 -0.83
C PHE A 41 -6.47 32.55 0.49
N ARG A 42 -5.29 33.18 0.47
CA ARG A 42 -4.69 33.79 1.68
C ARG A 42 -5.57 34.91 2.25
N GLY A 43 -6.24 35.68 1.39
CA GLY A 43 -7.25 36.67 1.80
C GLY A 43 -8.41 36.04 2.56
N VAL A 44 -9.01 34.99 2.00
CA VAL A 44 -10.09 34.21 2.62
C VAL A 44 -9.67 33.61 3.96
N LEU A 45 -8.49 33.01 4.03
CA LEU A 45 -7.95 32.46 5.28
C LEU A 45 -7.84 33.53 6.38
N LYS A 46 -7.45 34.76 6.01
CA LYS A 46 -7.27 35.87 6.97
C LYS A 46 -8.59 36.35 7.56
N ILE A 47 -9.67 36.37 6.78
CA ILE A 47 -11.01 36.72 7.26
C ILE A 47 -11.79 35.52 7.80
N ASN A 48 -11.23 34.31 7.65
CA ASN A 48 -11.78 33.04 8.12
C ASN A 48 -13.23 32.80 7.64
N GLU A 49 -13.49 33.07 6.35
CA GLU A 49 -14.80 32.91 5.72
C GLU A 49 -15.10 31.44 5.40
N TYR A 50 -16.32 31.00 5.70
CA TYR A 50 -16.89 29.72 5.25
C TYR A 50 -18.16 29.98 4.45
N SER A 51 -18.11 29.73 3.15
CA SER A 51 -19.17 30.04 2.21
C SER A 51 -19.08 29.15 0.97
N GLU A 52 -20.16 29.09 0.18
CA GLU A 52 -20.16 28.36 -1.11
C GLU A 52 -19.09 28.87 -2.07
N ARG A 53 -18.86 30.19 -2.14
CA ARG A 53 -17.78 30.75 -2.98
C ARG A 53 -16.41 30.32 -2.47
N THR A 54 -16.23 30.20 -1.15
CA THR A 54 -15.00 29.69 -0.55
C THR A 54 -14.79 28.22 -0.92
N LEU A 55 -15.85 27.41 -0.89
CA LEU A 55 -15.78 26.01 -1.32
C LEU A 55 -15.31 25.92 -2.78
N ALA A 56 -15.87 26.72 -3.68
CA ALA A 56 -15.44 26.80 -5.08
C ALA A 56 -13.96 27.27 -5.21
N LEU A 57 -13.53 28.27 -4.44
CA LEU A 57 -12.13 28.71 -4.44
C LEU A 57 -11.17 27.61 -3.99
N THR A 58 -11.52 26.82 -2.98
CA THR A 58 -10.65 25.72 -2.53
C THR A 58 -10.42 24.68 -3.63
N GLN A 59 -11.42 24.43 -4.49
CA GLN A 59 -11.27 23.55 -5.65
C GLN A 59 -10.21 24.09 -6.62
N ASP A 60 -10.22 25.40 -6.93
CA ASP A 60 -9.22 26.01 -7.81
C ASP A 60 -7.81 25.98 -7.22
N VAL A 61 -7.70 26.20 -5.90
CA VAL A 61 -6.43 26.09 -5.17
C VAL A 61 -5.90 24.65 -5.26
N ILE A 62 -6.77 23.64 -5.10
CA ILE A 62 -6.42 22.23 -5.24
C ILE A 62 -5.99 21.92 -6.67
N GLN A 63 -6.67 22.44 -7.69
CA GLN A 63 -6.31 22.23 -9.10
C GLN A 63 -4.92 22.79 -9.43
N VAL A 64 -4.52 23.92 -8.85
CA VAL A 64 -3.19 24.49 -9.09
C VAL A 64 -2.10 23.90 -8.19
N ASN A 65 -2.46 23.32 -7.04
CA ASN A 65 -1.54 22.62 -6.14
C ASN A 65 -2.28 21.59 -5.25
N PRO A 66 -2.47 20.35 -5.73
CA PRO A 66 -3.20 19.33 -4.97
C PRO A 66 -2.42 18.85 -3.75
N ALA A 67 -1.13 19.19 -3.61
CA ALA A 67 -0.31 18.83 -2.44
C ALA A 67 -0.40 19.86 -1.30
N ASN A 68 -1.10 20.97 -1.49
CA ASN A 68 -1.27 21.99 -0.46
C ASN A 68 -2.22 21.48 0.64
N TYR A 69 -1.67 20.94 1.73
CA TYR A 69 -2.47 20.39 2.82
C TYR A 69 -3.34 21.43 3.55
N THR A 70 -2.96 22.72 3.52
CA THR A 70 -3.74 23.79 4.15
C THR A 70 -5.09 23.97 3.47
N VAL A 71 -5.16 23.88 2.14
CA VAL A 71 -6.45 23.99 1.45
C VAL A 71 -7.35 22.80 1.73
N TRP A 72 -6.82 21.57 1.78
CA TRP A 72 -7.62 20.39 2.11
C TRP A 72 -8.21 20.48 3.51
N TYR A 73 -7.41 20.90 4.49
CA TYR A 73 -7.90 21.15 5.85
C TYR A 73 -8.99 22.23 5.85
N TYR A 74 -8.78 23.34 5.14
CA TYR A 74 -9.73 24.45 5.12
C TYR A 74 -11.03 24.09 4.39
N ARG A 75 -10.93 23.37 3.27
CA ARG A 75 -12.07 22.85 2.50
C ARG A 75 -12.98 21.99 3.37
N ARG A 76 -12.41 21.09 4.18
CA ARG A 76 -13.18 20.28 5.15
C ARG A 76 -13.99 21.15 6.11
N ARG A 77 -13.36 22.19 6.68
CA ARG A 77 -14.04 23.12 7.61
C ARG A 77 -15.16 23.90 6.92
N VAL A 78 -14.99 24.24 5.65
CA VAL A 78 -16.02 24.89 4.85
C VAL A 78 -17.20 23.94 4.63
N LEU A 79 -16.95 22.68 4.26
CA LEU A 79 -18.01 21.67 4.14
C LEU A 79 -18.78 21.46 5.45
N GLU A 80 -18.07 21.36 6.59
CA GLU A 80 -18.67 21.25 7.92
C GLU A 80 -19.56 22.45 8.23
N ALA A 81 -19.11 23.66 7.94
CA ALA A 81 -19.85 24.90 8.22
C ALA A 81 -21.08 25.07 7.31
N LEU A 82 -21.06 24.48 6.11
CA LEU A 82 -22.15 24.54 5.14
C LEU A 82 -23.17 23.41 5.28
N ASP A 83 -22.90 22.39 6.11
CA ASP A 83 -23.67 21.15 6.14
C ASP A 83 -23.82 20.54 4.73
N ALA A 84 -22.71 20.54 3.99
CA ALA A 84 -22.70 20.17 2.57
C ALA A 84 -22.91 18.66 2.36
N ASP A 85 -23.40 18.29 1.16
CA ASP A 85 -23.52 16.88 0.77
C ASP A 85 -22.13 16.24 0.57
N LEU A 86 -21.75 15.41 1.54
CA LEU A 86 -20.45 14.74 1.55
C LEU A 86 -20.34 13.61 0.51
N TYR A 87 -21.45 13.10 -0.06
CA TYR A 87 -21.36 12.10 -1.14
C TYR A 87 -20.88 12.73 -2.45
N ALA A 88 -21.32 13.95 -2.77
CA ALA A 88 -20.76 14.73 -3.88
C ALA A 88 -19.27 15.01 -3.67
N GLU A 89 -18.84 15.23 -2.42
CA GLU A 89 -17.43 15.40 -2.11
C GLU A 89 -16.62 14.09 -2.27
N LEU A 90 -17.22 12.92 -2.01
CA LEU A 90 -16.60 11.63 -2.35
C LEU A 90 -16.41 11.46 -3.86
N GLU A 91 -17.29 11.98 -4.70
CA GLU A 91 -17.10 11.96 -6.16
C GLU A 91 -15.95 12.87 -6.57
N PHE A 92 -15.91 14.10 -6.05
CA PHE A 92 -14.78 15.01 -6.27
C PHE A 92 -13.43 14.39 -5.88
N THR A 93 -13.35 13.77 -4.70
CA THR A 93 -12.09 13.13 -4.26
C THR A 93 -11.73 11.89 -5.07
N ALA A 94 -12.71 11.19 -5.65
CA ALA A 94 -12.45 10.06 -6.53
C ALA A 94 -11.78 10.52 -7.83
N ASP A 95 -12.32 11.57 -8.47
CA ASP A 95 -11.75 12.17 -9.66
C ASP A 95 -10.32 12.66 -9.41
N MET A 96 -10.12 13.40 -8.31
CA MET A 96 -8.82 13.92 -7.90
C MET A 96 -7.81 12.79 -7.65
N ALA A 97 -8.24 11.67 -7.05
CA ALA A 97 -7.36 10.54 -6.78
C ALA A 97 -7.00 9.77 -8.05
N LEU A 98 -7.89 9.69 -9.04
CA LEU A 98 -7.58 9.07 -10.33
C LEU A 98 -6.62 9.95 -11.16
N GLU A 99 -6.75 11.27 -11.09
CA GLU A 99 -5.83 12.21 -11.74
C GLU A 99 -4.46 12.28 -11.04
N HIS A 100 -4.45 12.27 -9.70
CA HIS A 100 -3.25 12.40 -8.87
C HIS A 100 -3.09 11.24 -7.87
N PRO A 101 -2.89 10.00 -8.36
CA PRO A 101 -3.00 8.78 -7.56
C PRO A 101 -1.94 8.61 -6.45
N LYS A 102 -0.88 9.41 -6.48
CA LYS A 102 0.25 9.35 -5.54
C LYS A 102 0.33 10.58 -4.62
N ASN A 103 -0.79 11.27 -4.41
CA ASN A 103 -0.89 12.45 -3.56
C ASN A 103 -1.44 12.09 -2.17
N TYR A 104 -0.66 12.33 -1.11
CA TYR A 104 -1.06 11.99 0.26
C TYR A 104 -2.31 12.72 0.75
N GLN A 105 -2.47 13.99 0.37
CA GLN A 105 -3.53 14.85 0.89
C GLN A 105 -4.90 14.38 0.40
N ILE A 106 -5.02 13.99 -0.88
CA ILE A 106 -6.28 13.49 -1.45
C ILE A 106 -6.74 12.23 -0.71
N TRP A 107 -5.85 11.25 -0.54
CA TRP A 107 -6.19 10.01 0.16
C TRP A 107 -6.52 10.24 1.64
N ASN A 108 -5.78 11.11 2.34
CA ASN A 108 -6.09 11.45 3.72
C ASN A 108 -7.44 12.17 3.82
N TYR A 109 -7.68 13.16 2.97
CA TYR A 109 -8.90 13.94 2.97
C TYR A 109 -10.13 13.07 2.67
N ARG A 110 -10.04 12.14 1.72
CA ARG A 110 -11.11 11.17 1.48
C ARG A 110 -11.47 10.35 2.73
N ARG A 111 -10.48 9.95 3.53
CA ARG A 111 -10.72 9.28 4.83
C ARG A 111 -11.48 10.18 5.79
N ASP A 112 -11.10 11.45 5.88
CA ASP A 112 -11.79 12.41 6.74
C ASP A 112 -13.26 12.55 6.33
N ILE A 113 -13.55 12.64 5.02
CA ILE A 113 -14.93 12.70 4.50
C ILE A 113 -15.73 11.43 4.86
N CYS A 114 -15.14 10.25 4.68
CA CYS A 114 -15.78 8.98 5.07
C CYS A 114 -16.04 8.91 6.59
N ILE A 115 -15.13 9.44 7.42
CA ILE A 115 -15.31 9.50 8.89
C ILE A 115 -16.45 10.45 9.26
N MET A 116 -16.53 11.61 8.61
CA MET A 116 -17.62 12.57 8.81
C MET A 116 -18.97 11.97 8.40
N LEU A 117 -19.01 11.24 7.28
CA LEU A 117 -20.18 10.48 6.83
C LEU A 117 -20.53 9.29 7.73
N GLN A 118 -19.54 8.76 8.47
CA GLN A 118 -19.60 7.44 9.10
C GLN A 118 -19.98 6.32 8.12
N ASP A 119 -19.58 6.46 6.85
CA ASP A 119 -19.84 5.50 5.80
C ASP A 119 -18.57 5.23 4.96
N GLY A 120 -18.30 3.94 4.74
CA GLY A 120 -17.22 3.45 3.88
C GLY A 120 -17.71 2.53 2.76
N SER A 121 -19.02 2.47 2.52
CA SER A 121 -19.68 1.52 1.60
C SER A 121 -19.12 1.56 0.17
N LYS A 122 -18.74 2.75 -0.32
CA LYS A 122 -18.17 2.97 -1.66
C LYS A 122 -16.67 2.69 -1.77
N GLU A 123 -15.96 2.53 -0.66
CA GLU A 123 -14.49 2.57 -0.67
C GLU A 123 -13.85 1.32 -1.30
N LYS A 124 -14.54 0.18 -1.24
CA LYS A 124 -14.08 -1.03 -1.92
C LYS A 124 -14.09 -0.88 -3.44
N GLU A 125 -15.18 -0.34 -3.98
CA GLU A 125 -15.33 -0.13 -5.42
C GLU A 125 -14.35 0.95 -5.91
N PHE A 126 -14.26 2.06 -5.19
CA PHE A 126 -13.29 3.12 -5.50
C PHE A 126 -11.83 2.62 -5.51
N CYS A 127 -11.42 1.82 -4.52
CA CYS A 127 -10.09 1.21 -4.55
C CYS A 127 -9.91 0.27 -5.74
N ALA A 128 -10.94 -0.50 -6.11
CA ALA A 128 -10.88 -1.38 -7.29
C ALA A 128 -10.62 -0.57 -8.58
N MET A 129 -11.34 0.54 -8.78
CA MET A 129 -11.09 1.46 -9.90
C MET A 129 -9.65 2.00 -9.90
N SER A 130 -9.11 2.32 -8.72
CA SER A 130 -7.70 2.77 -8.62
C SER A 130 -6.70 1.68 -9.02
N PHE A 131 -7.02 0.41 -8.77
CA PHE A 131 -6.16 -0.73 -9.11
C PHE A 131 -6.20 -1.09 -10.59
N GLU A 132 -7.28 -0.75 -11.32
CA GLU A 132 -7.32 -0.88 -12.78
C GLU A 132 -6.25 -0.02 -13.46
N VAL A 133 -5.90 1.13 -12.85
CA VAL A 133 -4.83 2.02 -13.33
C VAL A 133 -3.46 1.58 -12.80
N ASP A 134 -3.36 1.30 -11.50
CA ASP A 134 -2.13 0.84 -10.85
C ASP A 134 -2.45 -0.17 -9.74
N ALA A 135 -2.40 -1.46 -10.08
CA ALA A 135 -2.65 -2.58 -9.17
C ALA A 135 -1.69 -2.64 -7.96
N LYS A 136 -0.63 -1.82 -7.95
CA LYS A 136 0.37 -1.73 -6.88
C LYS A 136 0.38 -0.36 -6.20
N ASN A 137 -0.62 0.49 -6.44
CA ASN A 137 -0.75 1.78 -5.77
C ASN A 137 -0.80 1.61 -4.24
N TYR A 138 0.25 2.09 -3.57
CA TYR A 138 0.40 1.94 -2.13
C TYR A 138 -0.69 2.68 -1.34
N HIS A 139 -1.09 3.86 -1.80
CA HIS A 139 -2.14 4.64 -1.14
C HIS A 139 -3.49 3.95 -1.23
N ALA A 140 -3.84 3.41 -2.40
CA ALA A 140 -5.09 2.66 -2.60
C ALA A 140 -5.14 1.40 -1.73
N TRP A 141 -4.06 0.62 -1.65
CA TRP A 141 -3.99 -0.53 -0.74
C TRP A 141 -4.10 -0.14 0.74
N ALA A 142 -3.36 0.89 1.16
CA ALA A 142 -3.41 1.39 2.53
C ALA A 142 -4.80 1.94 2.89
N HIS A 143 -5.46 2.60 1.93
CA HIS A 143 -6.82 3.11 2.07
C HIS A 143 -7.85 1.98 2.17
N ARG A 144 -7.76 0.96 1.30
CA ARG A 144 -8.63 -0.21 1.37
C ARG A 144 -8.54 -0.91 2.73
N GLN A 145 -7.32 -1.13 3.23
CA GLN A 145 -7.13 -1.74 4.57
C GLN A 145 -7.75 -0.90 5.68
N TRP A 146 -7.55 0.42 5.63
CA TRP A 146 -8.17 1.34 6.57
C TRP A 146 -9.71 1.26 6.50
N ALA A 147 -10.30 1.34 5.32
CA ALA A 147 -11.76 1.33 5.15
C ALA A 147 -12.36 -0.01 5.61
N VAL A 148 -11.77 -1.14 5.18
CA VAL A 148 -12.19 -2.49 5.60
C VAL A 148 -12.17 -2.62 7.12
N LYS A 149 -11.10 -2.15 7.77
CA LYS A 149 -10.98 -2.24 9.23
C LYS A 149 -11.93 -1.30 9.97
N THR A 150 -12.00 -0.04 9.55
CA THR A 150 -12.80 1.00 10.21
C THR A 150 -14.29 0.70 10.14
N PHE A 151 -14.77 0.25 8.98
CA PHE A 151 -16.19 0.02 8.72
C PHE A 151 -16.57 -1.47 8.73
N SER A 152 -15.68 -2.35 9.19
CA SER A 152 -15.89 -3.80 9.26
C SER A 152 -16.30 -4.47 7.95
N LEU A 153 -15.78 -3.98 6.81
CA LEU A 153 -16.15 -4.45 5.48
C LEU A 153 -15.32 -5.68 5.07
N TRP A 154 -15.36 -6.75 5.86
CA TRP A 154 -14.51 -7.94 5.61
C TRP A 154 -15.05 -8.85 4.50
N ASP A 155 -16.37 -8.87 4.31
CA ASP A 155 -17.04 -9.74 3.33
C ASP A 155 -16.54 -9.50 1.91
N GLY A 156 -16.19 -10.56 1.18
CA GLY A 156 -15.70 -10.46 -0.20
C GLY A 156 -14.21 -10.12 -0.34
N GLU A 157 -13.46 -9.85 0.74
CA GLU A 157 -12.06 -9.43 0.60
C GLU A 157 -11.12 -10.56 0.17
N LEU A 158 -11.38 -11.82 0.55
CA LEU A 158 -10.56 -12.94 0.09
C LEU A 158 -10.82 -13.25 -1.38
N GLU A 159 -12.07 -13.15 -1.82
CA GLU A 159 -12.49 -13.30 -3.21
C GLU A 159 -11.83 -12.22 -4.08
N PHE A 160 -11.81 -10.97 -3.60
CA PHE A 160 -11.11 -9.87 -4.26
C PHE A 160 -9.60 -10.13 -4.36
N VAL A 161 -8.96 -10.60 -3.28
CA VAL A 161 -7.55 -10.99 -3.30
C VAL A 161 -7.29 -12.12 -4.30
N ASP A 162 -8.17 -13.13 -4.34
CA ASP A 162 -8.05 -14.26 -5.26
C ASP A 162 -8.13 -13.80 -6.72
N GLN A 163 -9.00 -12.83 -7.02
CA GLN A 163 -9.06 -12.18 -8.34
C GLN A 163 -7.75 -11.44 -8.66
N MET A 164 -7.25 -10.59 -7.75
CA MET A 164 -6.00 -9.85 -7.97
C MET A 164 -4.79 -10.79 -8.18
N LEU A 165 -4.75 -11.93 -7.48
CA LEU A 165 -3.72 -12.95 -7.61
C LEU A 165 -3.95 -13.91 -8.79
N LEU A 166 -5.13 -13.92 -9.39
CA LEU A 166 -5.39 -14.59 -10.66
C LEU A 166 -4.84 -13.75 -11.82
N GLU A 167 -5.03 -12.43 -11.76
CA GLU A 167 -4.53 -11.47 -12.75
C GLU A 167 -2.99 -11.34 -12.70
N ASP A 168 -2.41 -11.12 -11.51
CA ASP A 168 -0.96 -11.10 -11.30
C ASP A 168 -0.58 -11.82 -10.00
N VAL A 169 -0.20 -13.10 -10.10
CA VAL A 169 0.30 -13.87 -8.95
C VAL A 169 1.56 -13.27 -8.32
N ARG A 170 2.30 -12.38 -9.02
CA ARG A 170 3.49 -11.67 -8.50
C ARG A 170 3.14 -10.35 -7.81
N ASN A 171 1.86 -9.99 -7.71
CA ASN A 171 1.45 -8.78 -7.01
C ASN A 171 1.64 -8.94 -5.49
N ASN A 172 2.79 -8.49 -4.98
CA ASN A 172 3.11 -8.55 -3.56
C ASN A 172 2.13 -7.75 -2.69
N SER A 173 1.50 -6.69 -3.22
CA SER A 173 0.48 -5.93 -2.48
C SER A 173 -0.77 -6.78 -2.24
N ALA A 174 -1.18 -7.60 -3.22
CA ALA A 174 -2.29 -8.54 -3.05
C ALA A 174 -1.93 -9.66 -2.05
N TRP A 175 -0.70 -10.19 -2.07
CA TRP A 175 -0.22 -11.13 -1.03
C TRP A 175 -0.22 -10.52 0.37
N ASN A 176 0.24 -9.28 0.49
CA ASN A 176 0.18 -8.53 1.75
C ASN A 176 -1.27 -8.30 2.20
N HIS A 177 -2.17 -7.99 1.28
CA HIS A 177 -3.59 -7.83 1.60
C HIS A 177 -4.23 -9.15 2.01
N ARG A 178 -3.85 -10.28 1.39
CA ARG A 178 -4.24 -11.61 1.85
C ARG A 178 -3.84 -11.83 3.31
N TRP A 179 -2.58 -11.54 3.65
CA TRP A 179 -2.11 -11.63 5.04
C TRP A 179 -2.96 -10.78 5.97
N PHE A 180 -3.22 -9.52 5.59
CA PHE A 180 -4.06 -8.61 6.35
C PHE A 180 -5.46 -9.19 6.60
N VAL A 181 -6.15 -9.70 5.59
CA VAL A 181 -7.50 -10.25 5.74
C VAL A 181 -7.49 -11.47 6.65
N VAL A 182 -6.69 -12.50 6.33
CA VAL A 182 -6.67 -13.77 7.07
C VAL A 182 -6.24 -13.58 8.53
N ASN A 183 -5.31 -12.66 8.79
CA ASN A 183 -4.85 -12.36 10.15
C ASN A 183 -5.89 -11.60 10.99
N ASN A 184 -6.85 -10.90 10.36
CA ASN A 184 -7.91 -10.18 11.07
C ASN A 184 -9.24 -10.96 11.12
N THR A 185 -9.46 -11.98 10.29
CA THR A 185 -10.71 -12.77 10.22
C THR A 185 -10.60 -14.18 10.83
N LEU A 186 -9.68 -14.40 11.77
CA LEU A 186 -9.40 -15.69 12.44
C LEU A 186 -8.85 -16.81 11.53
N GLY A 187 -8.54 -16.54 10.25
CA GLY A 187 -8.08 -17.56 9.31
C GLY A 187 -6.76 -18.24 9.73
N LEU A 188 -5.93 -17.58 10.56
CA LEU A 188 -4.70 -18.14 11.11
C LEU A 188 -4.81 -18.63 12.58
N ALA A 189 -6.00 -18.54 13.18
CA ALA A 189 -6.22 -18.88 14.59
C ALA A 189 -6.16 -20.40 14.85
N THR A 190 -6.48 -21.22 13.84
CA THR A 190 -6.44 -22.68 13.94
C THR A 190 -5.36 -23.27 13.03
N MET A 191 -4.90 -24.49 13.34
CA MET A 191 -3.98 -25.23 12.47
C MET A 191 -4.61 -25.61 11.14
N GLU A 192 -5.91 -25.91 11.13
CA GLU A 192 -6.67 -26.18 9.90
C GLU A 192 -6.70 -24.95 8.98
N GLY A 193 -6.99 -23.77 9.53
CA GLY A 193 -6.97 -22.52 8.77
C GLY A 193 -5.58 -22.21 8.19
N ARG A 194 -4.54 -22.42 8.99
CA ARG A 194 -3.15 -22.28 8.54
C ARG A 194 -2.76 -23.29 7.46
N GLN A 195 -3.18 -24.56 7.59
CA GLN A 195 -2.94 -25.59 6.58
C GLN A 195 -3.59 -25.21 5.25
N ARG A 196 -4.84 -24.71 5.26
CA ARG A 196 -5.50 -24.21 4.03
C ARG A 196 -4.69 -23.12 3.33
N GLU A 197 -4.14 -22.18 4.09
CA GLU A 197 -3.31 -21.11 3.53
C GLU A 197 -1.96 -21.62 3.02
N VAL A 198 -1.34 -22.59 3.70
CA VAL A 198 -0.13 -23.27 3.21
C VAL A 198 -0.42 -23.96 1.87
N ASP A 199 -1.50 -24.75 1.79
CA ASP A 199 -1.88 -25.47 0.58
C ASP A 199 -2.22 -24.52 -0.57
N TYR A 200 -2.95 -23.43 -0.30
CA TYR A 200 -3.20 -22.36 -1.27
C TYR A 200 -1.89 -21.77 -1.80
N THR A 201 -0.97 -21.47 -0.90
CA THR A 201 0.32 -20.86 -1.26
C THR A 201 1.18 -21.80 -2.10
N LEU A 202 1.26 -23.07 -1.73
CA LEU A 202 1.99 -24.09 -2.51
C LEU A 202 1.41 -24.24 -3.93
N LYS A 203 0.09 -24.20 -4.09
CA LYS A 203 -0.56 -24.18 -5.42
C LYS A 203 -0.14 -22.95 -6.23
N LYS A 204 -0.08 -21.76 -5.62
CA LYS A 204 0.36 -20.54 -6.31
C LYS A 204 1.86 -20.53 -6.63
N ILE A 205 2.71 -21.13 -5.78
CA ILE A 205 4.13 -21.33 -6.07
C ILE A 205 4.29 -22.22 -7.32
N ALA A 206 3.50 -23.29 -7.44
CA ALA A 206 3.57 -24.19 -8.60
C ALA A 206 3.26 -23.48 -9.93
N LEU A 207 2.45 -22.41 -9.93
CA LEU A 207 2.18 -21.60 -11.12
C LEU A 207 3.39 -20.74 -11.55
N ALA A 208 4.24 -20.33 -10.61
CA ALA A 208 5.37 -19.45 -10.85
C ALA A 208 6.46 -19.68 -9.79
N VAL A 209 7.27 -20.74 -9.97
CA VAL A 209 8.21 -21.20 -8.94
C VAL A 209 9.29 -20.15 -8.57
N HIS A 210 9.63 -19.24 -9.48
CA HIS A 210 10.55 -18.11 -9.23
C HIS A 210 9.85 -16.82 -8.74
N ASN A 211 8.57 -16.88 -8.39
CA ASN A 211 7.88 -15.74 -7.79
C ASN A 211 8.17 -15.68 -6.29
N GLU A 212 8.95 -14.69 -5.85
CA GLU A 212 9.33 -14.53 -4.45
C GLU A 212 8.14 -14.29 -3.50
N SER A 213 7.08 -13.62 -3.95
CA SER A 213 5.96 -13.18 -3.11
C SER A 213 5.28 -14.34 -2.33
N PRO A 214 4.81 -15.43 -2.97
CA PRO A 214 4.24 -16.56 -2.25
C PRO A 214 5.26 -17.30 -1.38
N TRP A 215 6.56 -17.32 -1.72
CA TRP A 215 7.57 -17.90 -0.83
C TRP A 215 7.75 -17.09 0.45
N ASN A 216 7.68 -15.77 0.36
CA ASN A 216 7.73 -14.88 1.52
C ASN A 216 6.46 -15.00 2.37
N TYR A 217 5.30 -15.09 1.72
CA TYR A 217 4.03 -15.36 2.39
C TYR A 217 4.05 -16.71 3.14
N LEU A 218 4.52 -17.78 2.50
CA LEU A 218 4.69 -19.11 3.11
C LEU A 218 5.57 -19.06 4.36
N ARG A 219 6.71 -18.37 4.30
CA ARG A 219 7.59 -18.18 5.46
C ARG A 219 6.89 -17.46 6.62
N GLY A 220 6.04 -16.49 6.31
CA GLY A 220 5.18 -15.82 7.28
C GLY A 220 4.18 -16.78 7.93
N LEU A 221 3.51 -17.62 7.13
CA LEU A 221 2.53 -18.60 7.59
C LEU A 221 3.13 -19.64 8.53
N ILE A 222 4.35 -20.11 8.30
CA ILE A 222 4.93 -21.20 9.10
C ILE A 222 5.79 -20.73 10.26
N ARG A 223 5.94 -19.41 10.45
CA ARG A 223 6.81 -18.85 11.50
C ARG A 223 6.36 -19.32 12.88
N GLY A 224 7.27 -19.97 13.61
CA GLY A 224 6.98 -20.58 14.92
C GLY A 224 6.21 -21.91 14.86
N GLN A 225 5.89 -22.40 13.66
CA GLN A 225 5.19 -23.66 13.38
C GLN A 225 6.01 -24.52 12.39
N GLU A 226 7.31 -24.25 12.25
CA GLU A 226 8.13 -24.86 11.20
C GLU A 226 8.17 -26.40 11.34
N GLY A 227 8.18 -26.91 12.58
CA GLY A 227 8.14 -28.35 12.84
C GLY A 227 6.88 -29.04 12.33
N THR A 228 5.71 -28.38 12.45
CA THR A 228 4.41 -28.88 12.00
C THR A 228 4.39 -29.10 10.48
N PHE A 229 4.98 -28.18 9.72
CA PHE A 229 4.97 -28.22 8.26
C PHE A 229 6.25 -28.80 7.63
N ALA A 230 7.24 -29.18 8.46
CA ALA A 230 8.58 -29.55 7.97
C ALA A 230 8.56 -30.71 6.96
N ALA A 231 7.75 -31.75 7.19
CA ALA A 231 7.68 -32.89 6.29
C ALA A 231 7.15 -32.49 4.90
N GLN A 232 5.96 -31.88 4.84
CA GLN A 232 5.32 -31.41 3.61
C GLN A 232 6.22 -30.43 2.85
N LEU A 233 6.81 -29.45 3.54
CA LEU A 233 7.61 -28.41 2.89
C LEU A 233 8.96 -28.91 2.41
N LYS A 234 9.62 -29.82 3.13
CA LYS A 234 10.86 -30.43 2.66
C LYS A 234 10.61 -31.26 1.40
N GLU A 235 9.59 -32.12 1.42
CA GLU A 235 9.23 -32.93 0.26
C GLU A 235 8.92 -32.06 -0.96
N THR A 236 8.06 -31.06 -0.78
CA THR A 236 7.64 -30.17 -1.87
C THR A 236 8.83 -29.37 -2.42
N ALA A 237 9.66 -28.78 -1.57
CA ALA A 237 10.81 -27.98 -2.00
C ALA A 237 11.90 -28.84 -2.66
N GLN A 238 12.10 -30.09 -2.20
CA GLN A 238 12.99 -31.04 -2.86
C GLN A 238 12.50 -31.38 -4.27
N GLN A 239 11.21 -31.70 -4.44
CA GLN A 239 10.61 -31.97 -5.75
C GLN A 239 10.75 -30.76 -6.69
N MET A 240 10.50 -29.55 -6.17
CA MET A 240 10.67 -28.31 -6.94
C MET A 240 12.12 -28.08 -7.37
N LEU A 241 13.12 -28.38 -6.52
CA LEU A 241 14.52 -28.28 -6.92
C LEU A 241 14.97 -29.35 -7.91
N VAL A 242 14.36 -30.54 -7.89
CA VAL A 242 14.61 -31.54 -8.93
C VAL A 242 14.10 -31.05 -10.28
N ALA A 243 12.91 -30.46 -10.32
CA ALA A 243 12.32 -29.92 -11.54
C ALA A 243 12.94 -28.58 -11.98
N THR A 244 13.38 -27.76 -11.02
CA THR A 244 13.89 -26.39 -11.23
C THR A 244 15.10 -26.12 -10.31
N PRO A 245 16.29 -26.62 -10.69
CA PRO A 245 17.48 -26.60 -9.83
C PRO A 245 18.00 -25.20 -9.47
N ASP A 246 17.65 -24.19 -10.26
CA ASP A 246 18.00 -22.78 -10.06
C ASP A 246 16.96 -22.02 -9.21
N CYS A 247 15.93 -22.69 -8.68
CA CYS A 247 14.97 -22.06 -7.78
C CYS A 247 15.60 -21.76 -6.41
N ILE A 248 16.14 -20.54 -6.29
CA ILE A 248 16.81 -20.06 -5.07
C ILE A 248 15.89 -20.08 -3.85
N PHE A 249 14.57 -19.90 -4.04
CA PHE A 249 13.62 -19.80 -2.94
C PHE A 249 13.31 -21.15 -2.29
N ALA A 250 13.22 -22.21 -3.10
CA ALA A 250 13.08 -23.59 -2.63
C ALA A 250 14.35 -24.05 -1.90
N ALA A 251 15.53 -23.76 -2.47
CA ALA A 251 16.81 -24.02 -1.82
C ALA A 251 16.94 -23.28 -0.47
N ALA A 252 16.61 -21.99 -0.44
CA ALA A 252 16.61 -21.21 0.79
C ALA A 252 15.63 -21.77 1.84
N LEU A 253 14.43 -22.21 1.44
CA LEU A 253 13.46 -22.83 2.36
C LEU A 253 14.01 -24.13 2.95
N LEU A 254 14.62 -25.00 2.13
CA LEU A 254 15.24 -26.22 2.61
C LEU A 254 16.37 -25.95 3.59
N VAL A 255 17.21 -24.94 3.32
CA VAL A 255 18.25 -24.52 4.28
C VAL A 255 17.62 -24.14 5.62
N ASP A 256 16.53 -23.37 5.62
CA ASP A 256 15.82 -23.00 6.85
C ASP A 256 15.27 -24.23 7.60
N MET A 257 14.63 -25.16 6.88
CA MET A 257 14.05 -26.39 7.46
C MET A 257 15.11 -27.33 8.03
N TYR A 258 16.18 -27.60 7.27
CA TYR A 258 17.27 -28.46 7.72
C TYR A 258 18.06 -27.85 8.89
N ALA A 259 18.26 -26.53 8.89
CA ALA A 259 18.89 -25.83 10.00
C ALA A 259 18.08 -25.96 11.30
N LYS A 260 16.75 -26.01 11.19
CA LYS A 260 15.84 -26.20 12.33
C LYS A 260 15.82 -27.66 12.81
N GLU A 261 15.87 -28.61 11.89
CA GLU A 261 15.92 -30.05 12.19
C GLU A 261 17.19 -30.42 12.97
N GLY A 262 18.35 -29.87 12.59
CA GLY A 262 19.57 -29.95 13.39
C GLY A 262 20.25 -31.33 13.45
N THR A 263 19.72 -32.35 12.77
CA THR A 263 20.39 -33.65 12.62
C THR A 263 21.67 -33.49 11.79
N LYS A 264 22.64 -34.40 11.99
CA LYS A 264 23.92 -34.36 11.25
C LYS A 264 23.70 -34.34 9.73
N ASP A 265 22.78 -35.17 9.25
CA ASP A 265 22.47 -35.30 7.82
C ASP A 265 21.75 -34.06 7.27
N ALA A 266 20.77 -33.52 8.02
CA ALA A 266 20.10 -32.28 7.64
C ALA A 266 21.09 -31.10 7.57
N LEU A 267 21.96 -30.95 8.57
CA LEU A 267 22.96 -29.89 8.57
C LEU A 267 23.94 -30.02 7.40
N GLU A 268 24.32 -31.24 7.01
CA GLU A 268 25.16 -31.45 5.82
C GLU A 268 24.42 -31.11 4.52
N ALA A 269 23.15 -31.48 4.40
CA ALA A 269 22.31 -31.08 3.27
C ALA A 269 22.18 -29.55 3.18
N ALA A 270 21.98 -28.87 4.31
CA ALA A 270 21.93 -27.41 4.38
C ALA A 270 23.25 -26.76 3.93
N ARG A 271 24.41 -27.30 4.35
CA ARG A 271 25.73 -26.82 3.92
C ARG A 271 25.92 -26.95 2.41
N LYS A 272 25.50 -28.07 1.82
CA LYS A 272 25.56 -28.27 0.36
C LYS A 272 24.74 -27.22 -0.38
N LEU A 273 23.49 -27.00 0.03
CA LEU A 273 22.62 -25.99 -0.58
C LEU A 273 23.17 -24.57 -0.43
N LEU A 274 23.72 -24.21 0.73
CA LEU A 274 24.36 -22.91 0.94
C LEU A 274 25.55 -22.68 0.01
N LYS A 275 26.37 -23.70 -0.23
CA LYS A 275 27.48 -23.63 -1.19
C LYS A 275 26.99 -23.41 -2.62
N THR A 276 25.91 -24.09 -3.02
CA THR A 276 25.29 -23.88 -4.34
C THR A 276 24.68 -22.48 -4.46
N LEU A 277 23.94 -22.02 -3.46
CA LEU A 277 23.36 -20.67 -3.44
C LEU A 277 24.44 -19.59 -3.57
N MET A 278 25.55 -19.72 -2.84
CA MET A 278 26.57 -18.66 -2.81
C MET A 278 27.49 -18.63 -4.04
N ASN A 279 27.64 -19.75 -4.75
CA ASN A 279 28.62 -19.88 -5.84
C ASN A 279 27.97 -20.04 -7.22
N ASP A 280 26.74 -20.56 -7.28
CA ASP A 280 26.12 -20.98 -8.54
C ASP A 280 24.80 -20.24 -8.83
N THR A 281 23.85 -20.18 -7.88
CA THR A 281 22.45 -19.77 -8.18
C THR A 281 22.03 -18.40 -7.63
N ASP A 282 22.58 -17.94 -6.50
CA ASP A 282 22.22 -16.66 -5.86
C ASP A 282 23.47 -15.86 -5.45
N CYS A 283 24.41 -15.74 -6.40
CA CYS A 283 25.72 -15.12 -6.20
C CYS A 283 25.64 -13.67 -5.73
N VAL A 284 24.57 -12.94 -6.06
CA VAL A 284 24.34 -11.56 -5.59
C VAL A 284 24.22 -11.51 -4.06
N ARG A 285 23.73 -12.58 -3.43
CA ARG A 285 23.63 -12.72 -1.96
C ARG A 285 24.74 -13.59 -1.36
N LYS A 286 25.86 -13.78 -2.06
CA LYS A 286 27.00 -14.61 -1.57
C LYS A 286 27.42 -14.29 -0.14
N ALA A 287 27.55 -13.01 0.21
CA ALA A 287 27.92 -12.59 1.56
C ALA A 287 26.90 -13.06 2.63
N TYR A 288 25.61 -13.00 2.30
CA TYR A 288 24.55 -13.49 3.17
C TYR A 288 24.61 -15.02 3.35
N TRP A 289 24.81 -15.77 2.27
CA TRP A 289 24.93 -17.23 2.34
C TRP A 289 26.19 -17.68 3.09
N GLN A 290 27.30 -16.96 2.96
CA GLN A 290 28.51 -17.18 3.76
C GLN A 290 28.24 -16.94 5.25
N PHE A 291 27.53 -15.87 5.59
CA PHE A 291 27.10 -15.59 6.96
C PHE A 291 26.21 -16.72 7.51
N ARG A 292 25.22 -17.18 6.74
CA ARG A 292 24.34 -18.31 7.10
C ARG A 292 25.14 -19.60 7.34
N LEU A 293 26.12 -19.90 6.48
CA LEU A 293 27.00 -21.07 6.63
C LEU A 293 27.79 -21.00 7.94
N SER A 294 28.43 -19.85 8.22
CA SER A 294 29.20 -19.67 9.47
C SER A 294 28.33 -19.81 10.73
N THR A 295 27.05 -19.43 10.64
CA THR A 295 26.10 -19.56 11.76
C THR A 295 25.76 -21.02 12.04
N LEU A 296 25.63 -21.86 11.00
CA LEU A 296 25.40 -23.30 11.17
C LEU A 296 26.59 -24.02 11.81
N GLU A 297 27.81 -23.54 11.57
CA GLU A 297 29.03 -24.14 12.10
C GLU A 297 29.25 -23.84 13.59
N ARG A 298 28.78 -22.68 14.06
CA ARG A 298 28.87 -22.25 15.46
C ARG A 298 27.84 -22.90 16.40
N ARG A 299 26.84 -23.62 15.85
CA ARG A 299 25.79 -24.30 16.64
C ARG A 299 26.16 -25.74 17.06
N LYS A 300 27.43 -26.13 16.92
CA LYS A 300 27.97 -27.36 17.53
C LYS A 300 28.06 -27.20 19.03
#